data_AF-A0A318M017-F1
#
_entry.id   AF-A0A318M017-F1
#
_cell.length_a   1.000
_cell.length_b   1.000
_cell.length_c   1.000
_cell.angle_alpha   90.00
_cell.angle_beta   90.00
_cell.angle_gamma   90.00
#
_symmetry.space_group_name_H-M   'P 1'
#
loop_
_entity.id
_entity.type
_entity.pdbx_description
1 polymer ?
#
loop_
_entity_poly.entity_id
_entity_poly.type
_entity_poly.pdbx_seq_one_letter_code
_entity_poly.pdbx_strand_id
1 'polypeptide(L)'
;MKIGERWGYRAHNIDSLVEVEVLKIGTQKPPRTLVRFIDEQFEGRQEWIPPTRLKVIWKDAVEFEAREARWDRVDTHPGLEGGPIEFAIDEVFRTLINEELAIPAYRYTGVTAVKDVAGLAGYLQLDESLLRDAPESFDDEDGWIVPWATTELIVRTACTLFSDKMLHEVEKQESEVQLESTHGRWYKSYFNKDENIFVTPEEVASSDFEEPDGKRCRDLLRQWCGAEAVARQDELKALRQEVVRLDELVTHAIRVLRTAKLTTQADDIQRRFGVPIMQARKSR
;
A
#
# COMPACT_ATOMS: atom_id res chain seq x y z
N MET A 1 -16.82 -29.94 -4.47
CA MET A 1 -16.31 -31.24 -4.02
C MET A 1 -17.47 -32.18 -3.77
N LYS A 2 -17.50 -33.31 -4.48
CA LYS A 2 -18.50 -34.38 -4.39
C LYS A 2 -17.80 -35.74 -4.37
N ILE A 3 -18.50 -36.76 -3.87
CA ILE A 3 -18.03 -38.15 -3.92
C ILE A 3 -17.91 -38.59 -5.39
N GLY A 4 -16.82 -39.30 -5.71
CA GLY A 4 -16.47 -39.74 -7.06
C GLY A 4 -15.74 -38.70 -7.91
N GLU A 5 -15.58 -37.46 -7.44
CA GLU A 5 -14.77 -36.46 -8.15
C GLU A 5 -13.28 -36.74 -7.98
N ARG A 6 -12.52 -36.48 -9.05
CA ARG A 6 -11.05 -36.53 -9.06
C ARG A 6 -10.47 -35.14 -8.80
N TRP A 7 -9.51 -35.07 -7.90
CA TRP A 7 -8.90 -33.84 -7.42
C TRP A 7 -7.38 -33.96 -7.44
N GLY A 8 -6.70 -32.83 -7.64
CA GLY A 8 -5.28 -32.68 -7.37
C GLY A 8 -5.06 -32.49 -5.87
N TYR A 9 -4.34 -33.43 -5.26
CA TYR A 9 -3.91 -33.42 -3.87
C TYR A 9 -2.48 -32.90 -3.76
N ARG A 10 -2.22 -32.05 -2.76
CA ARG A 10 -0.86 -31.62 -2.39
C ARG A 10 -0.67 -31.68 -0.88
N ALA A 11 0.40 -32.34 -0.42
CA ALA A 11 0.70 -32.47 1.01
C ALA A 11 1.32 -31.19 1.59
N HIS A 12 2.34 -30.65 0.91
CA HIS A 12 3.00 -29.38 1.21
C HIS A 12 3.12 -28.55 -0.07
N ASN A 13 3.20 -27.21 0.04
CA ASN A 13 3.18 -26.33 -1.14
C ASN A 13 4.26 -26.64 -2.19
N ILE A 14 5.40 -27.22 -1.79
CA ILE A 14 6.52 -27.60 -2.67
C ILE A 14 6.30 -28.92 -3.43
N ASP A 15 5.31 -29.72 -3.05
CA ASP A 15 5.07 -31.05 -3.64
C ASP A 15 4.26 -30.92 -4.95
N SER A 16 4.51 -31.78 -5.93
CA SER A 16 3.65 -31.88 -7.14
C SER A 16 2.23 -32.35 -6.80
N LEU A 17 1.25 -31.99 -7.65
CA LEU A 17 -0.10 -32.51 -7.48
C LEU A 17 -0.16 -34.01 -7.76
N VAL A 18 -0.92 -34.72 -6.92
CA VAL A 18 -1.20 -36.15 -7.08
C VAL A 18 -2.69 -36.35 -7.32
N GLU A 19 -3.05 -37.21 -8.28
CA GLU A 19 -4.44 -37.55 -8.55
C GLU A 19 -5.05 -38.38 -7.41
N VAL A 20 -6.16 -37.87 -6.85
CA VAL A 20 -6.95 -38.59 -5.87
C VAL A 20 -8.44 -38.58 -6.21
N GLU A 21 -9.16 -39.60 -5.81
CA GLU A 21 -10.63 -39.66 -5.91
C GLU A 21 -11.28 -39.52 -4.53
N VAL A 22 -12.29 -38.66 -4.44
CA VAL A 22 -13.05 -38.45 -3.21
C VAL A 22 -13.99 -39.63 -2.97
N LEU A 23 -13.75 -40.39 -1.90
CA LEU A 23 -14.59 -41.53 -1.52
C LEU A 23 -15.70 -41.14 -0.55
N LYS A 24 -15.38 -40.31 0.46
CA LYS A 24 -16.34 -39.89 1.50
C LYS A 24 -16.02 -38.48 2.00
N ILE A 25 -17.06 -37.73 2.35
CA ILE A 25 -16.94 -36.42 3.00
C ILE A 25 -17.37 -36.58 4.46
N GLY A 26 -16.44 -36.34 5.38
CA GLY A 26 -16.68 -36.42 6.81
C GLY A 26 -17.50 -35.23 7.32
N THR A 27 -18.46 -35.49 8.19
CA THR A 27 -19.35 -34.47 8.76
C THR A 27 -18.94 -34.01 10.15
N GLN A 28 -17.99 -34.69 10.79
CA GLN A 28 -17.47 -34.34 12.12
C GLN A 28 -16.40 -33.24 12.04
N LYS A 29 -16.26 -32.45 13.10
CA LYS A 29 -15.23 -31.40 13.21
C LYS A 29 -13.93 -31.97 13.83
N PRO A 30 -12.75 -31.64 13.28
CA PRO A 30 -12.52 -30.84 12.08
C PRO A 30 -12.89 -31.62 10.79
N PRO A 31 -13.37 -30.93 9.73
CA PRO A 31 -13.80 -31.59 8.50
C PRO A 31 -12.65 -32.36 7.87
N ARG A 32 -12.92 -33.60 7.44
CA ARG A 32 -11.98 -34.48 6.76
C ARG A 32 -12.65 -35.10 5.55
N THR A 33 -11.85 -35.40 4.53
CA THR A 33 -12.31 -36.06 3.30
C THR A 33 -11.50 -37.34 3.14
N LEU A 34 -12.17 -38.47 3.00
CA LEU A 34 -11.53 -39.73 2.67
C LEU A 34 -11.28 -39.73 1.17
N VAL A 35 -10.02 -39.85 0.79
CA VAL A 35 -9.59 -39.92 -0.61
C VAL A 35 -8.87 -41.24 -0.88
N ARG A 36 -8.87 -41.67 -2.14
CA ARG A 36 -8.05 -42.76 -2.65
C ARG A 36 -7.05 -42.21 -3.64
N PHE A 37 -5.78 -42.54 -3.45
CA PHE A 37 -4.72 -42.21 -4.39
C PHE A 37 -4.85 -43.11 -5.63
N ILE A 38 -4.84 -42.49 -6.81
CA ILE A 38 -5.11 -43.19 -8.09
C ILE A 38 -3.85 -43.76 -8.71
N ASP A 39 -2.72 -43.07 -8.56
CA ASP A 39 -1.43 -43.50 -9.10
C ASP A 39 -0.97 -44.82 -8.46
N GLU A 40 -0.47 -45.75 -9.29
CA GLU A 40 -0.05 -47.10 -8.92
C GLU A 40 1.03 -47.11 -7.84
N GLN A 41 1.90 -46.09 -7.80
CA GLN A 41 2.96 -45.98 -6.79
C GLN A 41 2.42 -45.88 -5.35
N PHE A 42 1.14 -45.53 -5.17
CA PHE A 42 0.48 -45.46 -3.87
C PHE A 42 -0.34 -46.72 -3.54
N GLU A 43 -0.34 -47.74 -4.41
CA GLU A 43 -0.98 -49.04 -4.19
C GLU A 43 -2.45 -48.94 -3.71
N GLY A 44 -3.19 -47.93 -4.20
CA GLY A 44 -4.59 -47.70 -3.83
C GLY A 44 -4.81 -47.23 -2.39
N ARG A 45 -3.77 -46.68 -1.74
CA ARG A 45 -3.82 -46.09 -0.40
C ARG A 45 -5.03 -45.16 -0.26
N GLN A 46 -5.67 -45.23 0.91
CA GLN A 46 -6.76 -44.35 1.29
C GLN A 46 -6.39 -43.55 2.54
N GLU A 47 -6.78 -42.28 2.59
CA GLU A 47 -6.43 -41.42 3.71
C GLU A 47 -7.50 -40.36 3.98
N TRP A 48 -7.71 -40.05 5.26
CA TRP A 48 -8.52 -38.92 5.71
C TRP A 48 -7.69 -37.64 5.74
N ILE A 49 -7.88 -36.78 4.75
CA ILE A 49 -7.12 -35.53 4.61
C ILE A 49 -7.98 -34.32 4.96
N PRO A 50 -7.37 -33.19 5.39
CA PRO A 50 -8.07 -31.90 5.44
C PRO A 50 -8.51 -31.49 4.02
N PRO A 51 -9.74 -30.96 3.82
CA PRO A 51 -10.20 -30.49 2.51
C PRO A 51 -9.27 -29.46 1.85
N THR A 52 -8.53 -28.67 2.64
CA THR A 52 -7.58 -27.65 2.15
C THR A 52 -6.37 -28.21 1.38
N ARG A 53 -6.13 -29.52 1.44
CA ARG A 53 -5.10 -30.21 0.64
C ARG A 53 -5.59 -30.60 -0.76
N LEU A 54 -6.89 -30.50 -1.02
CA LEU A 54 -7.46 -30.70 -2.35
C LEU A 54 -7.49 -29.33 -3.04
N LYS A 55 -6.58 -29.13 -4.01
CA LYS A 55 -6.33 -27.80 -4.60
C LYS A 55 -7.27 -27.48 -5.75
N VAL A 56 -7.44 -28.43 -6.65
CA VAL A 56 -8.15 -28.22 -7.92
C VAL A 56 -8.77 -29.52 -8.39
N ILE A 57 -9.79 -29.45 -9.24
CA ILE A 57 -10.31 -30.63 -9.95
C ILE A 57 -9.19 -31.17 -10.85
N TRP A 58 -8.99 -32.49 -10.87
CA TRP A 58 -7.85 -33.10 -11.57
C TRP A 58 -7.79 -32.74 -13.06
N LYS A 59 -8.95 -32.58 -13.70
CA LYS A 59 -9.04 -32.16 -15.11
C LYS A 59 -8.33 -30.83 -15.39
N ASP A 60 -8.25 -29.94 -14.39
CA ASP A 60 -7.67 -28.61 -14.46
C ASP A 60 -6.29 -28.55 -13.78
N ALA A 61 -5.74 -29.69 -13.31
CA ALA A 61 -4.49 -29.75 -12.56
C ALA A 61 -3.28 -29.21 -13.35
N VAL A 62 -3.22 -29.52 -14.64
CA VAL A 62 -2.13 -29.05 -15.53
C VAL A 62 -2.16 -27.52 -15.66
N GLU A 63 -3.34 -26.92 -15.87
CA GLU A 63 -3.45 -25.46 -15.97
C GLU A 63 -3.18 -24.79 -14.62
N PHE A 64 -3.60 -25.43 -13.52
CA PHE A 64 -3.30 -24.95 -12.18
C PHE A 64 -1.79 -24.88 -11.91
N GLU A 65 -1.05 -25.95 -12.18
CA GLU A 65 0.41 -25.95 -12.03
C GLU A 65 1.10 -24.98 -12.99
N ALA A 66 0.59 -24.85 -14.22
CA ALA A 66 1.09 -23.87 -15.17
C ALA A 66 0.86 -22.42 -14.69
N ARG A 67 -0.29 -22.13 -14.06
CA ARG A 67 -0.59 -20.82 -13.45
C ARG A 67 0.32 -20.55 -12.25
N GLU A 68 0.52 -21.51 -11.36
CA GLU A 68 1.49 -21.36 -10.25
C GLU A 68 2.90 -21.07 -10.77
N ALA A 69 3.35 -21.81 -11.79
CA ALA A 69 4.65 -21.57 -12.42
C ALA A 69 4.75 -20.18 -13.11
N ARG A 70 3.64 -19.60 -13.59
CA ARG A 70 3.63 -18.20 -14.08
C ARG A 70 3.88 -17.23 -12.93
N TRP A 71 3.18 -17.39 -11.81
CA TRP A 71 3.35 -16.57 -10.62
C TRP A 71 4.76 -16.66 -10.04
N ASP A 72 5.32 -17.86 -9.93
CA ASP A 72 6.70 -18.08 -9.46
C ASP A 72 7.75 -17.39 -10.36
N ARG A 73 7.48 -17.21 -11.65
CA ARG A 73 8.38 -16.49 -12.57
C ARG A 73 8.30 -14.98 -12.44
N VAL A 74 7.15 -14.44 -12.04
CA VAL A 74 6.96 -12.99 -11.88
C VAL A 74 7.52 -12.51 -10.53
N ASP A 75 7.55 -13.39 -9.53
CA ASP A 75 8.20 -13.18 -8.24
C ASP A 75 9.74 -13.17 -8.37
N THR A 76 10.25 -12.09 -8.95
CA THR A 76 11.67 -11.90 -9.30
C THR A 76 12.48 -11.20 -8.22
N HIS A 77 11.86 -10.80 -7.10
CA HIS A 77 12.49 -10.04 -6.01
C HIS A 77 12.09 -10.59 -4.62
N PRO A 78 12.56 -11.81 -4.27
CA PRO A 78 12.33 -12.35 -2.94
C PRO A 78 12.96 -11.46 -1.87
N GLY A 79 12.19 -11.12 -0.83
CA GLY A 79 12.66 -10.33 0.32
C GLY A 79 12.21 -8.86 0.36
N LEU A 80 11.31 -8.44 -0.53
CA LEU A 80 10.61 -7.17 -0.39
C LEU A 80 9.51 -7.21 0.70
N GLU A 81 9.01 -8.40 1.02
CA GLU A 81 7.94 -8.63 2.02
C GLU A 81 8.34 -8.06 3.40
N GLY A 82 7.45 -7.25 3.96
CA GLY A 82 7.63 -6.53 5.21
C GLY A 82 8.71 -5.44 5.14
N GLY A 83 9.19 -5.07 3.96
CA GLY A 83 10.25 -4.08 3.77
C GLY A 83 9.71 -2.67 3.48
N PRO A 84 10.52 -1.60 3.67
CA PRO A 84 10.08 -0.22 3.40
C PRO A 84 9.64 0.02 1.95
N ILE A 85 10.16 -0.78 1.01
CA ILE A 85 9.81 -0.70 -0.41
C ILE A 85 8.36 -1.15 -0.62
N GLU A 86 7.91 -2.23 0.03
CA GLU A 86 6.52 -2.71 -0.04
C GLU A 86 5.55 -1.62 0.42
N PHE A 87 5.78 -1.07 1.61
CA PHE A 87 4.94 0.00 2.14
C PHE A 87 4.96 1.26 1.27
N ALA A 88 6.10 1.60 0.67
CA ALA A 88 6.18 2.71 -0.27
C ALA A 88 5.38 2.47 -1.55
N ILE A 89 5.38 1.24 -2.08
CA ILE A 89 4.53 0.86 -3.22
C ILE A 89 3.06 1.01 -2.84
N ASP A 90 2.64 0.42 -1.72
CA ASP A 90 1.26 0.47 -1.24
C ASP A 90 0.80 1.92 -1.06
N GLU A 91 1.67 2.77 -0.54
CA GLU A 91 1.40 4.19 -0.37
C GLU A 91 1.21 4.92 -1.71
N VAL A 92 2.03 4.61 -2.71
CA VAL A 92 1.89 5.14 -4.08
C VAL A 92 0.57 4.69 -4.70
N PHE A 93 0.24 3.40 -4.60
CA PHE A 93 -1.03 2.89 -5.12
C PHE A 93 -2.22 3.55 -4.42
N ARG A 94 -2.22 3.58 -3.09
CA ARG A 94 -3.28 4.20 -2.28
C ARG A 94 -3.51 5.67 -2.61
N THR A 95 -2.45 6.41 -2.89
CA THR A 95 -2.52 7.89 -3.00
C THR A 95 -2.54 8.39 -4.44
N LEU A 96 -1.86 7.71 -5.38
CA LEU A 96 -1.69 8.18 -6.77
C LEU A 96 -2.42 7.35 -7.82
N ILE A 97 -2.69 6.07 -7.59
CA ILE A 97 -3.21 5.16 -8.62
C ILE A 97 -4.64 4.74 -8.27
N ASN A 98 -5.58 4.91 -9.19
CA ASN A 98 -6.93 4.38 -9.00
C ASN A 98 -6.89 2.85 -9.07
N GLU A 99 -7.51 2.17 -8.10
CA GLU A 99 -7.63 0.70 -8.07
C GLU A 99 -8.31 0.11 -9.32
N GLU A 100 -9.07 0.90 -10.07
CA GLU A 100 -9.64 0.52 -11.37
C GLU A 100 -8.59 0.42 -12.48
N LEU A 101 -7.43 1.09 -12.34
CA LEU A 101 -6.32 1.02 -13.30
C LEU A 101 -5.35 -0.09 -12.95
N ALA A 102 -4.93 -0.16 -11.68
CA ALA A 102 -4.01 -1.19 -11.20
C ALA A 102 -4.03 -1.31 -9.68
N ILE A 103 -3.65 -2.49 -9.18
CA ILE A 103 -3.50 -2.81 -7.75
C ILE A 103 -2.22 -3.61 -7.50
N PRO A 104 -1.58 -3.47 -6.34
CA PRO A 104 -0.51 -4.38 -5.93
C PRO A 104 -1.09 -5.79 -5.73
N ALA A 105 -0.38 -6.82 -6.19
CA ALA A 105 -0.81 -8.20 -6.07
C ALA A 105 -0.60 -8.70 -4.63
N TYR A 106 -1.71 -8.96 -3.94
CA TYR A 106 -1.75 -9.24 -2.49
C TYR A 106 -0.84 -10.38 -1.99
N ARG A 107 -0.42 -11.31 -2.85
CA ARG A 107 0.39 -12.48 -2.46
C ARG A 107 1.85 -12.41 -2.88
N TYR A 108 2.21 -11.42 -3.70
CA TYR A 108 3.53 -11.35 -4.32
C TYR A 108 4.01 -9.91 -4.27
N THR A 109 4.81 -9.60 -3.27
CA THR A 109 5.34 -8.25 -3.05
C THR A 109 6.09 -7.78 -4.29
N GLY A 110 5.76 -6.57 -4.76
CA GLY A 110 6.38 -5.99 -5.95
C GLY A 110 5.75 -6.44 -7.28
N VAL A 111 4.73 -7.29 -7.28
CA VAL A 111 3.94 -7.63 -8.47
C VAL A 111 2.70 -6.74 -8.54
N THR A 112 2.35 -6.28 -9.74
CA THR A 112 1.16 -5.44 -9.95
C THR A 112 0.18 -6.15 -10.89
N ALA A 113 -1.11 -6.10 -10.55
CA ALA A 113 -2.18 -6.46 -11.47
C ALA A 113 -2.72 -5.17 -12.13
N VAL A 114 -2.49 -5.04 -13.44
CA VAL A 114 -2.96 -3.91 -14.25
C VAL A 114 -4.32 -4.27 -14.87
N LYS A 115 -5.38 -3.63 -14.37
CA LYS A 115 -6.76 -3.88 -14.79
C LYS A 115 -7.11 -3.20 -16.11
N ASP A 116 -6.54 -2.02 -16.36
CA ASP A 116 -6.67 -1.28 -17.62
C ASP A 116 -5.30 -0.79 -18.07
N VAL A 117 -4.65 -1.56 -18.96
CA VAL A 117 -3.29 -1.26 -19.43
C VAL A 117 -3.25 0.05 -20.22
N ALA A 118 -4.23 0.27 -21.11
CA ALA A 118 -4.29 1.50 -21.91
C ALA A 118 -4.62 2.71 -21.05
N GLY A 119 -5.55 2.57 -20.10
CA GLY A 119 -5.89 3.61 -19.13
C GLY A 119 -4.71 3.98 -18.23
N LEU A 120 -3.98 2.98 -17.72
CA LEU A 120 -2.79 3.22 -16.89
C LEU A 120 -1.67 3.87 -17.69
N ALA A 121 -1.39 3.39 -18.91
CA ALA A 121 -0.39 3.98 -19.80
C ALA A 121 -0.71 5.44 -20.11
N GLY A 122 -1.97 5.75 -20.43
CA GLY A 122 -2.43 7.12 -20.66
C GLY A 122 -2.33 8.00 -19.42
N TYR A 123 -2.68 7.48 -18.25
CA TYR A 123 -2.57 8.19 -16.96
C TYR A 123 -1.12 8.52 -16.58
N LEU A 124 -0.20 7.57 -16.82
CA LEU A 124 1.23 7.71 -16.53
C LEU A 124 2.04 8.28 -17.71
N GLN A 125 1.39 8.62 -18.83
CA GLN A 125 2.04 9.12 -20.04
C GLN A 125 3.17 8.19 -20.53
N LEU A 126 2.98 6.88 -20.39
CA LEU A 126 3.90 5.84 -20.84
C LEU A 126 3.42 5.24 -22.16
N ASP A 127 4.36 4.64 -22.90
CA ASP A 127 4.01 3.73 -23.97
C ASP A 127 3.41 2.45 -23.38
N GLU A 128 2.30 1.97 -23.93
CA GLU A 128 1.62 0.74 -23.48
C GLU A 128 2.55 -0.47 -23.56
N SER A 129 3.49 -0.49 -24.51
CA SER A 129 4.46 -1.56 -24.67
C SER A 129 5.36 -1.73 -23.44
N LEU A 130 5.67 -0.66 -22.71
CA LEU A 130 6.46 -0.73 -21.47
C LEU A 130 5.75 -1.51 -20.35
N LEU A 131 4.42 -1.64 -20.42
CA LEU A 131 3.62 -2.41 -19.47
C LEU A 131 3.37 -3.84 -19.94
N ARG A 132 3.46 -4.10 -21.25
CA ARG A 132 3.13 -5.40 -21.87
C ARG A 132 4.33 -6.27 -22.20
N ASP A 133 5.45 -5.66 -22.54
CA ASP A 133 6.57 -6.36 -23.18
C ASP A 133 7.45 -7.13 -22.19
N ALA A 134 7.17 -7.02 -20.89
CA ALA A 134 7.86 -7.80 -19.87
C ALA A 134 7.65 -9.32 -20.11
N PRO A 135 8.72 -10.11 -20.34
CA PRO A 135 8.60 -11.52 -20.72
C PRO A 135 7.85 -12.40 -19.70
N GLU A 136 7.92 -12.01 -18.43
CA GLU A 136 7.29 -12.71 -17.32
C GLU A 136 5.80 -12.36 -17.17
N SER A 137 5.34 -11.27 -17.80
CA SER A 137 3.95 -10.83 -17.71
C SER A 137 2.96 -11.81 -18.34
N PHE A 138 1.76 -11.86 -17.75
CA PHE A 138 0.69 -12.74 -18.22
C PHE A 138 -0.69 -12.23 -17.80
N ASP A 139 -1.72 -12.75 -18.46
CA ASP A 139 -3.12 -12.45 -18.13
C ASP A 139 -3.60 -13.35 -16.97
N ASP A 140 -4.23 -12.75 -15.95
CA ASP A 140 -4.88 -13.47 -14.86
C ASP A 140 -6.24 -12.84 -14.47
N GLU A 141 -6.98 -13.48 -13.56
CA GLU A 141 -8.32 -13.05 -13.13
C GLU A 141 -8.39 -11.57 -12.68
N ASP A 142 -7.32 -11.06 -12.06
CA ASP A 142 -7.24 -9.69 -11.55
C ASP A 142 -6.71 -8.68 -12.58
N GLY A 143 -6.34 -9.12 -13.79
CA GLY A 143 -5.83 -8.29 -14.88
C GLY A 143 -4.49 -8.75 -15.44
N TRP A 144 -3.81 -7.85 -16.14
CA TRP A 144 -2.47 -8.10 -16.69
C TRP A 144 -1.42 -8.02 -15.59
N ILE A 145 -0.81 -9.15 -15.25
CA ILE A 145 0.18 -9.28 -14.19
C ILE A 145 1.56 -8.84 -14.68
N VAL A 146 2.21 -7.95 -13.95
CA VAL A 146 3.54 -7.41 -14.30
C VAL A 146 4.58 -7.59 -13.19
N PRO A 147 5.84 -7.91 -13.54
CA PRO A 147 6.90 -8.17 -12.57
C PRO A 147 7.40 -6.89 -11.90
N TRP A 148 8.24 -7.08 -10.87
CA TRP A 148 8.86 -6.00 -10.10
C TRP A 148 9.42 -4.87 -10.95
N ALA A 149 10.19 -5.17 -11.98
CA ALA A 149 10.79 -4.12 -12.82
C ALA A 149 9.74 -3.19 -13.46
N THR A 150 8.56 -3.73 -13.80
CA THR A 150 7.44 -2.95 -14.35
C THR A 150 6.68 -2.23 -13.25
N THR A 151 6.47 -2.86 -12.09
CA THR A 151 5.92 -2.19 -10.90
C THR A 151 6.77 -0.99 -10.47
N GLU A 152 8.09 -1.15 -10.45
CA GLU A 152 9.03 -0.09 -10.11
C GLU A 152 8.93 1.07 -11.11
N LEU A 153 8.84 0.77 -12.41
CA LEU A 153 8.59 1.76 -13.44
C LEU A 153 7.28 2.52 -13.19
N ILE A 154 6.18 1.81 -12.90
CA ILE A 154 4.86 2.39 -12.62
C ILE A 154 4.95 3.37 -11.44
N VAL A 155 5.45 2.91 -10.28
CA VAL A 155 5.45 3.73 -9.05
C VAL A 155 6.40 4.92 -9.15
N ARG A 156 7.59 4.75 -9.74
CA ARG A 156 8.53 5.86 -9.93
C ARG A 156 7.98 6.90 -10.92
N THR A 157 7.35 6.45 -11.99
CA THR A 157 6.72 7.36 -12.97
C THR A 157 5.58 8.13 -12.32
N ALA A 158 4.72 7.47 -11.54
CA ALA A 158 3.64 8.11 -10.80
C ALA A 158 4.17 9.17 -9.81
N CYS A 159 5.19 8.82 -9.00
CA CYS A 159 5.81 9.76 -8.07
C CYS A 159 6.45 10.96 -8.77
N THR A 160 7.07 10.76 -9.94
CA THR A 160 7.69 11.83 -10.71
C THR A 160 6.64 12.78 -11.30
N LEU A 161 5.56 12.23 -11.88
CA LEU A 161 4.51 13.04 -12.51
C LEU A 161 3.62 13.77 -11.50
N PHE A 162 3.36 13.14 -10.36
CA PHE A 162 2.43 13.64 -9.34
C PHE A 162 3.16 13.95 -8.02
N SER A 163 4.40 14.44 -8.12
CA SER A 163 5.29 14.71 -6.98
C SER A 163 4.65 15.60 -5.93
N ASP A 164 3.95 16.66 -6.34
CA ASP A 164 3.33 17.61 -5.41
C ASP A 164 2.26 16.93 -4.53
N LYS A 165 1.46 16.02 -5.12
CA LYS A 165 0.44 15.26 -4.40
C LYS A 165 1.08 14.28 -3.42
N MET A 166 2.14 13.58 -3.87
CA MET A 166 2.83 12.61 -3.04
C MET A 166 3.57 13.25 -1.87
N LEU A 167 4.33 14.31 -2.13
CA LEU A 167 5.06 15.03 -1.09
C LEU A 167 4.12 15.68 -0.07
N HIS A 168 2.93 16.11 -0.51
CA HIS A 168 1.91 16.59 0.42
C HIS A 168 1.38 15.49 1.35
N GLU A 169 1.14 14.27 0.86
CA GLU A 169 0.74 13.14 1.71
C GLU A 169 1.87 12.75 2.68
N VAL A 170 3.13 12.76 2.23
CA VAL A 170 4.30 12.54 3.10
C VAL A 170 4.36 13.58 4.22
N GLU A 171 4.18 14.87 3.91
CA GLU A 171 4.15 15.94 4.92
C GLU A 171 3.01 15.77 5.94
N LYS A 172 1.85 15.32 5.47
CA LYS A 172 0.69 15.06 6.33
C LYS A 172 1.00 13.93 7.31
N GLN A 173 1.53 12.80 6.83
CA GLN A 173 1.94 11.68 7.68
C GLN A 173 2.98 12.11 8.71
N GLU A 174 3.99 12.90 8.32
CA GLU A 174 4.99 13.41 9.26
C GLU A 174 4.41 14.36 10.30
N SER A 175 3.43 15.17 9.92
CA SER A 175 2.75 16.06 10.86
C SER A 175 1.92 15.27 11.87
N GLU A 176 1.29 14.18 11.44
CA GLU A 176 0.56 13.25 12.31
C GLU A 176 1.52 12.55 13.28
N VAL A 177 2.61 11.96 12.78
CA VAL A 177 3.63 11.33 13.61
C VAL A 177 4.24 12.33 14.60
N GLN A 178 4.56 13.56 14.17
CA GLN A 178 5.12 14.58 15.05
C GLN A 178 4.17 14.95 16.20
N LEU A 179 2.86 15.03 15.93
CA LEU A 179 1.85 15.27 16.94
C LEU A 179 1.75 14.08 17.92
N GLU A 180 1.73 12.86 17.39
CA GLU A 180 1.66 11.62 18.16
C GLU A 180 2.92 11.38 19.00
N SER A 181 4.11 11.72 18.51
CA SER A 181 5.37 11.69 19.26
C SER A 181 5.47 12.80 20.32
N THR A 182 4.54 13.76 20.33
CA THR A 182 4.47 14.79 21.39
C THR A 182 3.44 14.43 22.46
N HIS A 183 2.32 13.79 22.06
CA HIS A 183 1.16 13.59 22.94
C HIS A 183 0.82 12.12 23.21
N GLY A 184 1.45 11.18 22.51
CA GLY A 184 1.03 9.79 22.41
C GLY A 184 -0.18 9.65 21.49
N ARG A 185 -0.57 8.41 21.21
CA ARG A 185 -1.74 8.10 20.38
C ARG A 185 -2.60 7.02 21.01
N TRP A 186 -3.90 7.11 20.75
CA TRP A 186 -4.83 6.03 21.04
C TRP A 186 -5.18 5.29 19.76
N TYR A 187 -5.10 3.96 19.77
CA TYR A 187 -5.63 3.15 18.68
C TYR A 187 -6.54 2.06 19.22
N LYS A 188 -7.49 1.62 18.38
CA LYS A 188 -8.39 0.52 18.72
C LYS A 188 -7.64 -0.81 18.58
N SER A 189 -7.76 -1.67 19.59
CA SER A 189 -7.21 -3.02 19.49
C SER A 189 -7.88 -3.79 18.35
N TYR A 190 -7.06 -4.46 17.54
CA TYR A 190 -7.54 -5.31 16.45
C TYR A 190 -8.25 -6.56 17.00
N PHE A 191 -7.78 -7.10 18.12
CA PHE A 191 -8.32 -8.32 18.74
C PHE A 191 -9.54 -8.04 19.63
N ASN A 192 -9.66 -6.81 20.16
CA ASN A 192 -10.74 -6.45 21.06
C ASN A 192 -11.28 -5.04 20.73
N LYS A 193 -12.42 -4.97 20.03
CA LYS A 193 -12.96 -3.70 19.52
C LYS A 193 -13.39 -2.70 20.60
N ASP A 194 -13.60 -3.16 21.83
CA ASP A 194 -14.00 -2.33 22.97
C ASP A 194 -12.80 -1.80 23.77
N GLU A 195 -11.58 -2.17 23.38
CA GLU A 195 -10.34 -1.81 24.05
C GLU A 195 -9.55 -0.77 23.25
N ASN A 196 -9.26 0.35 23.90
CA ASN A 196 -8.36 1.37 23.36
C ASN A 196 -6.98 1.19 23.99
N ILE A 197 -5.97 1.07 23.15
CA ILE A 197 -4.58 0.96 23.56
C ILE A 197 -3.94 2.33 23.39
N PHE A 198 -3.29 2.82 24.45
CA PHE A 198 -2.48 4.03 24.40
C PHE A 198 -1.04 3.66 24.07
N VAL A 199 -0.48 4.31 23.04
CA VAL A 199 0.95 4.27 22.71
C VAL A 199 1.57 5.55 23.25
N THR A 200 2.64 5.40 24.00
CA THR A 200 3.37 6.53 24.55
C THR A 200 4.07 7.33 23.44
N PRO A 201 4.33 8.64 23.66
CA PRO A 201 5.05 9.44 22.67
C PRO A 201 6.42 8.85 22.28
N GLU A 202 7.13 8.21 23.22
CA GLU A 202 8.42 7.55 22.99
C GLU A 202 8.29 6.32 22.09
N GLU A 203 7.29 5.47 22.35
CA GLU A 203 7.01 4.30 21.50
C GLU A 203 6.63 4.69 20.08
N VAL A 204 5.85 5.77 19.89
CA VAL A 204 5.55 6.30 18.55
C VAL A 204 6.83 6.74 17.84
N ALA A 205 7.69 7.49 18.52
CA ALA A 205 8.94 7.97 17.94
C ALA A 205 9.92 6.82 17.60
N SER A 206 9.98 5.78 18.44
CA SER A 206 10.77 4.57 18.18
C SER A 206 10.22 3.82 16.97
N SER A 207 8.90 3.59 16.93
CA SER A 207 8.24 2.88 15.85
C SER A 207 8.44 3.59 14.51
N ASP A 208 8.32 4.92 14.46
CA ASP A 208 8.56 5.67 13.21
C ASP A 208 9.99 5.51 12.67
N PHE A 209 10.97 5.26 13.54
CA PHE A 209 12.36 5.06 13.13
C PHE A 209 12.67 3.60 12.76
N GLU A 210 12.11 2.65 13.51
CA GLU A 210 12.42 1.22 13.43
C GLU A 210 11.55 0.49 12.40
N GLU A 211 10.26 0.85 12.31
CA GLU A 211 9.30 0.15 11.48
C GLU A 211 9.48 0.49 9.99
N PRO A 212 9.26 -0.49 9.10
CA PRO A 212 9.43 -0.31 7.66
C PRO A 212 8.51 0.75 7.05
N ASP A 213 7.30 0.92 7.58
CA ASP A 213 6.26 1.86 7.13
C ASP A 213 6.46 3.30 7.64
N GLY A 214 7.39 3.51 8.57
CA GLY A 214 7.71 4.81 9.14
C GLY A 214 8.58 5.69 8.25
N LYS A 215 9.58 6.33 8.85
CA LYS A 215 10.47 7.29 8.18
C LYS A 215 11.15 6.72 6.93
N ARG A 216 11.54 5.45 6.95
CA ARG A 216 12.25 4.79 5.84
C ARG A 216 11.39 4.70 4.57
N CYS A 217 10.09 4.40 4.73
CA CYS A 217 9.12 4.45 3.64
C CYS A 217 9.02 5.87 3.06
N ARG A 218 8.84 6.89 3.92
CA ARG A 218 8.72 8.29 3.49
C ARG A 218 9.98 8.83 2.79
N ASP A 219 11.16 8.39 3.22
CA ASP A 219 12.42 8.74 2.56
C ASP A 219 12.51 8.15 1.14
N LEU A 220 12.02 6.92 0.93
CA LEU A 220 11.94 6.31 -0.41
C LEU A 220 10.96 7.07 -1.32
N LEU A 221 9.80 7.47 -0.79
CA LEU A 221 8.82 8.25 -1.55
C LEU A 221 9.42 9.58 -2.03
N ARG A 222 10.16 10.28 -1.16
CA ARG A 222 10.91 11.49 -1.56
C ARG A 222 11.95 11.21 -2.64
N GLN A 223 12.67 10.09 -2.51
CA GLN A 223 13.66 9.69 -3.50
C GLN A 223 13.00 9.45 -4.86
N TRP A 224 11.83 8.82 -4.90
CA TRP A 224 11.10 8.56 -6.15
C TRP A 224 10.46 9.82 -6.76
N CYS A 225 10.04 10.80 -5.95
CA CYS A 225 9.58 12.10 -6.44
C CYS A 225 10.71 12.94 -7.07
N GLY A 226 11.96 12.68 -6.69
CA GLY A 226 13.14 13.36 -7.22
C GLY A 226 13.53 14.63 -6.45
N ALA A 227 14.84 14.92 -6.45
CA ALA A 227 15.42 15.97 -5.60
C ALA A 227 14.92 17.39 -5.92
N GLU A 228 14.62 17.70 -7.19
CA GLU A 228 14.12 19.03 -7.57
C GLU A 228 12.71 19.28 -7.02
N ALA A 229 11.82 18.29 -7.12
CA ALA A 229 10.47 18.39 -6.58
C ALA A 229 10.48 18.52 -5.06
N VAL A 230 11.34 17.75 -4.38
CA VAL A 230 11.54 17.85 -2.92
C VAL A 230 12.03 19.25 -2.54
N ALA A 231 13.06 19.76 -3.21
CA ALA A 231 13.59 21.09 -2.92
C ALA A 231 12.55 22.21 -3.13
N ARG A 232 11.74 22.11 -4.20
CA ARG A 232 10.65 23.05 -4.46
C ARG A 232 9.58 23.00 -3.37
N GLN A 233 9.22 21.80 -2.90
CA GLN A 233 8.26 21.63 -1.83
C GLN A 233 8.79 22.19 -0.50
N ASP A 234 10.06 21.93 -0.18
CA ASP A 234 10.72 22.47 1.00
C ASP A 234 10.76 24.01 0.97
N GLU A 235 11.04 24.60 -0.20
CA GLU A 235 10.96 26.06 -0.39
C GLU A 235 9.53 26.57 -0.16
N LEU A 236 8.52 25.93 -0.76
CA LEU A 236 7.11 26.29 -0.54
C LEU A 236 6.71 26.20 0.94
N LYS A 237 7.18 25.17 1.64
CA LYS A 237 6.95 24.98 3.08
C LYS A 237 7.60 26.09 3.90
N ALA A 238 8.86 26.44 3.61
CA ALA A 238 9.56 27.54 4.27
C ALA A 238 8.87 28.89 4.03
N LEU A 239 8.45 29.17 2.79
CA LEU A 239 7.70 30.38 2.46
C LEU A 239 6.35 30.44 3.19
N ARG A 240 5.62 29.31 3.28
CA ARG A 240 4.37 29.24 4.05
C ARG A 240 4.59 29.53 5.54
N GLN A 241 5.67 29.01 6.13
CA GLN A 241 6.02 29.30 7.52
C GLN A 241 6.34 30.78 7.74
N GLU A 242 7.06 31.41 6.81
CA GLU A 242 7.38 32.83 6.91
C GLU A 242 6.12 33.70 6.79
N VAL A 243 5.20 33.35 5.90
CA VAL A 243 3.89 34.02 5.79
C VAL A 243 3.10 33.92 7.10
N VAL A 244 3.07 32.75 7.74
CA VAL A 244 2.42 32.57 9.05
C VAL A 244 3.10 33.42 10.13
N ARG A 245 4.43 33.41 10.19
CA ARG A 245 5.21 34.21 11.14
C ARG A 245 4.92 35.71 10.98
N LEU A 246 4.82 36.19 9.74
CA LEU A 246 4.47 37.59 9.46
C LEU A 246 3.04 37.93 9.89
N ASP A 247 2.06 37.05 9.65
CA ASP A 247 0.68 37.21 10.13
C ASP A 247 0.63 37.31 11.66
N GLU A 248 1.37 36.46 12.37
CA GLU A 248 1.48 36.48 13.83
C GLU A 248 2.11 37.77 14.36
N LEU A 249 3.22 38.21 13.76
CA LEU A 249 3.92 39.44 14.15
C LEU A 249 3.04 40.68 13.92
N VAL A 250 2.36 40.76 12.77
CA VAL A 250 1.44 41.87 12.46
C VAL A 250 0.24 41.86 13.41
N THR A 251 -0.33 40.68 13.67
CA THR A 251 -1.42 40.52 14.64
C THR A 251 -0.99 40.96 16.04
N HIS A 252 0.23 40.61 16.46
CA HIS A 252 0.79 41.05 17.73
C HIS A 252 1.00 42.57 17.77
N ALA A 253 1.56 43.17 16.71
CA ALA A 253 1.78 44.61 16.62
C ALA A 253 0.46 45.40 16.69
N ILE A 254 -0.58 44.97 15.96
CA ILE A 254 -1.93 45.55 16.03
C ILE A 254 -2.47 45.47 17.47
N ARG A 255 -2.30 44.33 18.14
CA ARG A 255 -2.74 44.15 19.53
C ARG A 255 -2.02 45.12 20.47
N VAL A 256 -0.70 45.27 20.34
CA VAL A 256 0.11 46.20 21.16
C VAL A 256 -0.31 47.65 20.92
N LEU A 257 -0.49 48.08 19.67
CA LEU A 257 -0.94 49.44 19.34
C LEU A 257 -2.33 49.74 19.92
N ARG A 258 -3.26 48.78 19.87
CA ARG A 258 -4.58 48.91 20.49
C ARG A 258 -4.49 49.05 22.01
N THR A 259 -3.66 48.25 22.67
CA THR A 259 -3.41 48.37 24.12
C THR A 259 -2.82 49.74 24.48
N ALA A 260 -1.97 50.29 23.62
CA ALA A 260 -1.40 51.64 23.77
C ALA A 260 -2.36 52.78 23.37
N LYS A 261 -3.63 52.49 23.03
CA LYS A 261 -4.64 53.45 22.54
C LYS A 261 -4.27 54.17 21.24
N LEU A 262 -3.35 53.60 20.45
CA LEU A 262 -2.94 54.07 19.13
C LEU A 262 -3.81 53.43 18.04
N THR A 263 -5.14 53.60 18.16
CA THR A 263 -6.14 52.89 17.35
C THR A 263 -6.07 53.26 15.87
N THR A 264 -5.80 54.53 15.54
CA THR A 264 -5.68 54.98 14.15
C THR A 264 -4.51 54.30 13.43
N GLN A 265 -3.36 54.15 14.08
CA GLN A 265 -2.21 53.43 13.52
C GLN A 265 -2.48 51.93 13.40
N ALA A 266 -3.17 51.33 14.38
CA ALA A 266 -3.54 49.92 14.33
C ALA A 266 -4.49 49.62 13.15
N ASP A 267 -5.47 50.49 12.90
CA ASP A 267 -6.45 50.32 11.83
C ASP A 267 -5.85 50.58 10.44
N ASP A 268 -4.85 51.47 10.32
CA ASP A 268 -4.10 51.66 9.07
C ASP A 268 -3.30 50.40 8.69
N ILE A 269 -2.56 49.83 9.64
CA ILE A 269 -1.81 48.58 9.43
C ILE A 269 -2.77 47.43 9.06
N GLN A 270 -3.89 47.29 9.77
CA GLN A 270 -4.88 46.25 9.48
C GLN A 270 -5.47 46.42 8.07
N ARG A 271 -5.76 47.65 7.62
CA ARG A 271 -6.25 47.89 6.25
C ARG A 271 -5.21 47.56 5.18
N ARG A 272 -3.94 47.91 5.41
CA ARG A 272 -2.86 47.67 4.44
C ARG A 272 -2.48 46.19 4.33
N PHE A 273 -2.60 45.43 5.42
CA PHE A 273 -2.24 44.01 5.46
C PHE A 273 -3.40 43.07 5.09
N GLY A 274 -4.65 43.55 5.11
CA GLY A 274 -5.84 42.76 4.76
C GLY A 274 -6.41 41.95 5.93
N VAL A 275 -7.29 40.98 5.63
CA VAL A 275 -7.87 40.09 6.66
C VAL A 275 -6.80 39.12 7.16
N PRO A 276 -6.56 39.01 8.48
CA PRO A 276 -5.59 38.06 9.03
C PRO A 276 -5.90 36.62 8.58
N ILE A 277 -4.87 35.86 8.21
CA ILE A 277 -5.04 34.49 7.69
C ILE A 277 -5.70 33.59 8.75
N MET A 278 -5.40 33.84 10.03
CA MET A 278 -6.04 33.19 11.19
C MET A 278 -7.57 33.39 11.25
N GLN A 279 -8.11 34.50 10.72
CA GLN A 279 -9.55 34.74 10.60
C GLN A 279 -10.14 34.14 9.31
N ALA A 280 -9.37 34.11 8.23
CA ALA A 280 -9.77 33.49 6.97
C ALA A 280 -9.89 31.95 7.06
N ARG A 281 -9.07 31.27 7.89
CA ARG A 281 -9.19 29.82 8.13
C ARG A 281 -10.40 29.41 8.99
N LYS A 282 -10.96 30.31 9.79
CA LYS A 282 -12.17 30.03 10.61
C LYS A 282 -13.49 30.23 9.86
N SER A 283 -13.43 30.75 8.64
CA SER A 283 -14.60 31.08 7.80
C SER A 283 -14.79 30.11 6.62
N ARG A 284 -14.12 28.94 6.67
CA ARG A 284 -14.34 27.81 5.77
C ARG A 284 -14.73 26.56 6.54
#